data_AF-A0A423PYH4-F1
#
_entry.id   AF-A0A423PYH4-F1
#
_cell.length_a   1.000
_cell.length_b   1.000
_cell.length_c   1.000
_cell.angle_alpha   90.00
_cell.angle_beta   90.00
_cell.angle_gamma   90.00
#
_symmetry.space_group_name_H-M   'P 1'
#
loop_
_entity.id
_entity.type
_entity.pdbx_description
1 polymer ?
#
loop_
_entity_poly.entity_id
_entity_poly.type
_entity_poly.pdbx_seq_one_letter_code
_entity_poly.pdbx_strand_id
1 'polypeptide(L)'
;MTAIAPRRLIQALLLRILHCTVSFIAHLSYNMLYRWFIGLSLNDSGWGAATLTKNRRRFIDSLYIDCLLDTVVDPTISRQR
;
A
#
# COMPACT_ATOMS: atom_id res chain seq x y z
N MET A 1 -11.45 3.39 -14.14
CA MET A 1 -10.31 3.63 -13.21
C MET A 1 -10.76 3.18 -11.82
N THR A 2 -10.14 2.13 -11.27
CA THR A 2 -10.62 1.47 -10.05
C THR A 2 -10.04 2.13 -8.79
N ALA A 3 -10.91 2.45 -7.83
CA ALA A 3 -10.50 2.86 -6.49
C ALA A 3 -9.99 1.62 -5.72
N ILE A 4 -8.84 1.75 -5.06
CA ILE A 4 -8.29 0.68 -4.22
C ILE A 4 -8.69 0.97 -2.77
N ALA A 5 -9.13 -0.06 -2.04
CA ALA A 5 -9.42 0.09 -0.61
C ALA A 5 -8.16 0.57 0.17
N PRO A 6 -8.29 1.52 1.11
CA PRO A 6 -7.13 2.14 1.76
C PRO A 6 -6.23 1.13 2.47
N ARG A 7 -6.79 0.07 3.08
CA ARG A 7 -6.03 -1.03 3.68
C ARG A 7 -5.10 -1.72 2.67
N ARG A 8 -5.62 -2.07 1.49
CA ARG A 8 -4.85 -2.75 0.43
C ARG A 8 -3.77 -1.83 -0.15
N LEU A 9 -4.05 -0.54 -0.24
CA LEU A 9 -3.08 0.47 -0.65
C LEU A 9 -1.92 0.56 0.35
N ILE A 10 -2.20 0.64 1.65
CA ILE A 10 -1.17 0.69 2.70
C ILE A 10 -0.32 -0.59 2.70
N GLN A 11 -0.94 -1.76 2.57
CA GLN A 11 -0.22 -3.04 2.46
C GLN A 11 0.73 -3.06 1.26
N ALA A 12 0.29 -2.58 0.11
CA ALA A 12 1.13 -2.49 -1.08
C ALA A 12 2.26 -1.46 -0.93
N LEU A 13 2.02 -0.34 -0.25
CA LEU A 13 3.06 0.66 0.04
C LEU A 13 4.08 0.14 1.07
N LEU A 14 3.64 -0.62 2.07
CA LEU A 14 4.53 -1.27 3.03
C LEU A 14 5.43 -2.29 2.34
N LEU A 15 4.85 -3.14 1.49
CA LEU A 15 5.59 -4.06 0.63
C LEU A 15 6.62 -3.33 -0.24
N ARG A 16 6.25 -2.18 -0.83
CA ARG A 16 7.17 -1.35 -1.61
C ARG A 16 8.38 -0.91 -0.80
N ILE A 17 8.16 -0.46 0.44
CA ILE A 17 9.23 0.01 1.35
C ILE A 17 10.12 -1.15 1.78
N LEU A 18 9.53 -2.29 2.17
CA LEU A 18 10.27 -3.45 2.64
C LEU A 18 11.11 -4.11 1.53
N HIS A 19 10.60 -4.12 0.30
CA HIS A 19 11.18 -4.95 -0.75
C HIS A 19 11.96 -4.18 -1.83
N CYS A 20 11.99 -2.84 -1.79
CA CYS A 20 12.80 -1.96 -2.67
C CYS A 20 12.94 -2.41 -4.15
N THR A 21 11.93 -3.08 -4.70
CA THR A 21 11.99 -3.64 -6.06
C THR A 21 11.60 -2.59 -7.10
N VAL A 22 12.36 -2.52 -8.19
CA VAL A 22 12.10 -1.61 -9.33
C VAL A 22 10.76 -1.92 -10.02
N SER A 23 10.46 -3.20 -10.23
CA SER A 23 9.29 -3.66 -11.00
C SER A 23 8.18 -4.19 -10.09
N PHE A 24 7.74 -3.37 -9.12
CA PHE A 24 6.75 -3.78 -8.13
C PHE A 24 5.42 -4.28 -8.74
N ILE A 25 4.96 -3.65 -9.83
CA ILE A 25 3.73 -4.04 -10.52
C ILE A 25 3.86 -5.42 -11.17
N ALA A 26 5.02 -5.70 -11.78
CA ALA A 26 5.28 -7.01 -12.33
C ALA A 26 5.29 -8.06 -11.20
N HIS A 27 5.97 -7.77 -10.09
CA HIS A 27 5.97 -8.66 -8.92
C HIS A 27 4.57 -8.92 -8.36
N LEU A 28 3.67 -7.94 -8.37
CA LEU A 28 2.28 -8.13 -7.94
C LEU A 28 1.51 -9.12 -8.84
N SER A 29 1.91 -9.24 -10.10
CA SER A 29 1.29 -10.15 -11.06
C SER A 29 1.78 -11.60 -10.94
N TYR A 30 3.07 -11.83 -10.70
CA TYR A 30 3.63 -13.19 -10.63
C TYR A 30 3.90 -13.71 -9.22
N ASN A 31 4.12 -12.83 -8.23
CA ASN A 31 4.51 -13.26 -6.90
C ASN A 31 3.26 -13.58 -6.05
N MET A 32 3.05 -14.87 -5.78
CA MET A 32 1.92 -15.37 -5.02
C MET A 32 1.89 -14.84 -3.58
N LEU A 33 3.05 -14.61 -2.95
CA LEU A 33 3.14 -14.05 -1.61
C LEU A 33 2.63 -12.60 -1.58
N TYR A 34 2.96 -11.81 -2.60
CA TYR A 34 2.51 -10.41 -2.68
C TYR A 34 1.00 -10.33 -2.88
N ARG A 35 0.44 -11.22 -3.70
CA ARG A 35 -1.01 -11.35 -3.88
C ARG A 35 -1.72 -11.76 -2.60
N TRP A 36 -1.19 -12.76 -1.89
CA TRP A 36 -1.71 -13.20 -0.60
C TRP A 36 -1.70 -12.06 0.44
N PHE A 37 -0.59 -11.34 0.56
CA PHE A 37 -0.44 -10.26 1.55
C PHE A 37 -1.42 -9.10 1.34
N ILE A 38 -1.69 -8.74 0.08
CA ILE A 38 -2.59 -7.65 -0.29
C ILE A 38 -4.06 -8.11 -0.34
N GLY A 39 -4.31 -9.42 -0.28
CA GLY A 39 -5.65 -10.00 -0.41
C GLY A 39 -6.22 -9.90 -1.83
N LEU A 40 -5.35 -10.03 -2.85
CA LEU A 40 -5.72 -10.16 -4.25
C LEU A 40 -5.97 -11.64 -4.59
N SER A 41 -7.03 -11.90 -5.36
CA SER A 41 -7.31 -13.26 -5.85
C SER A 41 -6.27 -13.69 -6.90
N LEU A 42 -6.00 -15.00 -6.97
CA LEU A 42 -5.13 -15.58 -8.00
C LEU A 42 -5.63 -15.34 -9.43
N ASN A 43 -6.94 -15.16 -9.62
CA ASN A 43 -7.52 -14.92 -10.94
C ASN A 43 -7.67 -13.43 -11.28
N ASP A 44 -7.30 -12.53 -10.37
CA ASP A 44 -7.41 -11.10 -10.62
C ASP A 44 -6.27 -10.65 -11.56
N SER A 45 -6.55 -9.68 -12.44
CA SER A 45 -5.59 -9.13 -13.41
C SER A 45 -4.51 -8.27 -12.76
N GLY A 46 -4.55 -8.11 -11.43
CA GLY A 46 -3.62 -7.28 -10.66
C GLY A 46 -3.92 -5.79 -10.86
N TRP A 47 -3.03 -4.93 -10.34
CA TRP A 47 -3.19 -3.49 -10.49
C TRP A 47 -2.21 -2.94 -11.53
N GLY A 48 -2.70 -2.06 -12.41
CA GLY A 48 -1.84 -1.28 -13.29
C GLY A 48 -0.99 -0.26 -12.53
N ALA A 49 0.18 0.07 -13.08
CA ALA A 49 1.10 1.08 -12.52
C ALA A 49 0.43 2.44 -12.31
N ALA A 50 -0.44 2.84 -13.23
CA ALA A 50 -1.21 4.07 -13.13
C ALA A 50 -2.22 4.06 -11.97
N THR A 51 -2.83 2.91 -11.68
CA THR A 51 -3.81 2.75 -10.59
C THR A 51 -3.13 2.92 -9.23
N LEU A 52 -1.99 2.26 -9.01
CA LEU A 52 -1.23 2.39 -7.76
C LEU A 52 -0.72 3.83 -7.58
N THR A 53 -0.22 4.45 -8.64
CA THR A 53 0.33 5.81 -8.59
C THR A 53 -0.74 6.85 -8.26
N LYS A 54 -1.91 6.78 -8.91
CA LYS A 54 -3.03 7.69 -8.63
C LYS A 54 -3.61 7.49 -7.23
N ASN A 55 -3.81 6.24 -6.79
CA ASN A 55 -4.32 5.97 -5.45
C ASN A 55 -3.32 6.41 -4.36
N ARG A 56 -2.02 6.21 -4.57
CA ARG A 56 -0.97 6.74 -3.67
C ARG A 56 -1.01 8.26 -3.60
N ARG A 57 -1.09 8.94 -4.74
CA ARG A 57 -1.18 10.40 -4.81
C ARG A 57 -2.40 10.91 -4.04
N ARG A 58 -3.58 10.32 -4.29
CA ARG A 58 -4.82 10.65 -3.58
C ARG A 58 -4.75 10.37 -2.08
N PHE A 59 -4.06 9.30 -1.67
CA PHE A 59 -3.88 8.99 -0.26
C PHE A 59 -2.99 10.03 0.42
N ILE A 60 -1.88 10.41 -0.20
CA ILE A 60 -0.98 11.46 0.31
C ILE A 60 -1.66 12.83 0.34
N ASP A 61 -2.41 13.17 -0.69
CA ASP A 61 -3.11 14.45 -0.79
C ASP A 61 -4.37 14.48 0.11
N SER A 62 -4.67 13.42 0.86
CA SER A 62 -5.81 13.35 1.78
C SER A 62 -5.41 13.60 3.23
N LEU A 63 -6.26 14.33 3.96
CA LEU A 63 -6.20 14.54 5.42
C LEU A 63 -6.18 13.22 6.24
N TYR A 64 -6.43 12.08 5.60
CA TYR A 64 -6.35 10.76 6.22
C TYR A 64 -4.93 10.35 6.61
N ILE A 65 -3.88 10.83 5.90
CA ILE A 65 -2.51 10.51 6.30
C ILE A 65 -2.15 11.17 7.63
N ASP A 66 -2.53 12.43 7.84
CA ASP A 66 -2.19 13.15 9.07
C ASP A 66 -2.76 12.44 10.29
N CYS A 67 -4.04 12.08 10.26
CA CYS A 67 -4.68 11.32 11.35
C CYS A 67 -4.07 9.92 11.54
N LEU A 68 -3.75 9.20 10.45
CA LEU A 68 -3.14 7.87 10.54
C LEU A 68 -1.73 7.94 11.14
N LEU A 69 -0.92 8.91 10.72
CA LEU A 69 0.43 9.09 11.25
C LEU A 69 0.40 9.54 12.71
N ASP A 70 -0.47 10.48 13.08
CA ASP A 70 -0.68 10.89 14.47
C ASP A 70 -1.01 9.68 15.35
N THR A 71 -1.98 8.87 14.92
CA THR A 71 -2.38 7.64 15.62
C THR A 71 -1.24 6.62 15.78
N VAL A 72 -0.28 6.55 14.86
CA VAL A 72 0.82 5.57 14.92
C VAL A 72 2.05 6.14 15.64
N VAL A 73 2.33 7.42 15.46
CA VAL A 73 3.54 8.09 15.96
C VAL A 73 3.38 8.52 17.42
N ASP A 74 2.23 9.10 17.80
CA ASP A 74 2.01 9.59 19.16
C ASP A 74 2.11 8.50 20.24
N PRO A 75 1.46 7.32 20.09
CA PRO A 75 1.56 6.26 21.09
C PRO A 75 2.91 5.53 21.10
N THR A 76 3.73 5.66 20.05
CA THR A 76 5.04 4.99 19.99
C THR A 76 6.15 5.84 20.61
N ILE A 77 6.11 7.16 20.43
CA ILE A 77 7.06 8.09 21.06
C ILE A 77 6.83 8.15 22.57
N SER A 78 5.58 8.16 23.02
CA SER A 78 5.23 8.20 24.45
C SER A 78 5.60 6.91 25.20
N ARG A 79 5.77 5.78 24.50
CA ARG A 79 6.13 4.47 25.08
C ARG A 79 7.63 4.20 25.12
N GLN A 80 8.43 5.02 24.44
CA GLN A 80 9.89 4.94 24.38
C GLN A 80 10.58 5.91 25.36
N ARG A 81 9.82 6.60 26.23
CA ARG A 81 10.33 7.52 27.25
C ARG A 81 10.03 7.02 28.66
#